data_AF-A0A7L1U8X2-F1
#
_entry.id   AF-A0A7L1U8X2-F1
#
_cell.length_a   1.000
_cell.length_b   1.000
_cell.length_c   1.000
_cell.angle_alpha   90.00
_cell.angle_beta   90.00
_cell.angle_gamma   90.00
#
_symmetry.space_group_name_H-M   'P 1'
#
loop_
_entity.id
_entity.type
_entity.pdbx_description
1 polymer ?
#
loop_
_entity_poly.entity_id
_entity_poly.type
_entity_poly.pdbx_seq_one_letter_code
_entity_poly.pdbx_strand_id
1 'polypeptide(L)'
;VCSATGKPAPSITWLDDSDLEVTPQIHQVQNTNGTVTVASRVTFSANHPHALFCLLNHPQGRKMKAVRLEEGREDVQKSTVIITSILTAALLLLVLIYFAMRRNNSRRNTQETHPSAPRTPAKETGLQQGLAERASLSLHTPKDQHITYQNEVTQTLL
;
A
#
# COMPACT_ATOMS: atom_id res chain seq x y z
N VAL A 1 15.04 16.32 17.60
CA VAL A 1 16.50 16.41 17.88
C VAL A 1 17.22 16.66 16.57
N CYS A 2 18.22 17.52 16.55
CA CYS A 2 19.10 17.77 15.41
C CYS A 2 20.56 17.64 15.85
N SER A 3 21.43 17.04 15.04
CA SER A 3 22.84 16.80 15.39
C SER A 3 23.74 17.05 14.19
N ALA A 4 24.91 17.63 14.43
CA ALA A 4 25.92 17.85 13.41
C ALA A 4 27.33 17.74 14.00
N THR A 5 28.26 17.27 13.18
CA THR A 5 29.67 17.14 13.54
C THR A 5 30.52 17.94 12.56
N GLY A 6 31.47 18.73 13.07
CA GLY A 6 32.28 19.61 12.22
C GLY A 6 33.56 20.11 12.86
N LYS A 7 34.39 20.74 12.03
CA LYS A 7 35.54 21.56 12.42
C LYS A 7 35.47 22.86 11.60
N PRO A 8 35.33 24.04 12.22
CA PRO A 8 35.12 24.27 13.66
C PRO A 8 33.76 23.74 14.15
N ALA A 9 33.47 23.90 15.45
CA ALA A 9 32.20 23.45 16.01
C ALA A 9 31.00 24.05 15.25
N PRO A 10 30.06 23.23 14.74
CA PRO A 10 28.88 23.74 14.06
C PRO A 10 27.92 24.41 15.05
N SER A 11 27.17 25.40 14.57
CA SER A 11 26.08 26.02 15.34
C SER A 11 24.74 25.51 14.87
N ILE A 12 23.87 25.14 15.81
CA ILE A 12 22.50 24.67 15.53
C ILE A 12 21.53 25.67 16.12
N THR A 13 20.60 26.13 15.30
CA THR A 13 19.50 27.03 15.69
C THR A 13 18.18 26.44 15.26
N TRP A 14 17.13 26.72 16.02
CA TRP A 14 15.76 26.35 15.70
C TRP A 14 15.03 27.57 15.20
N LEU A 15 14.39 27.43 14.05
CA LEU A 15 13.49 28.44 13.51
C LEU A 15 12.08 27.88 13.61
N ASP A 16 11.19 28.68 14.19
CA ASP A 16 9.77 28.46 14.20
C ASP A 16 9.09 29.61 13.45
N ASP A 17 8.11 29.29 12.63
CA ASP A 17 7.33 30.29 11.88
C ASP A 17 6.31 31.01 12.79
N SER A 18 6.13 30.49 14.02
CA SER A 18 5.05 30.85 14.94
C SER A 18 5.46 31.82 16.06
N ASP A 19 6.67 32.41 15.99
CA ASP A 19 7.26 33.26 17.05
C ASP A 19 7.27 32.64 18.46
N LEU A 20 7.11 31.31 18.58
CA LEU A 20 7.19 30.63 19.87
C LEU A 20 8.63 30.59 20.34
N GLU A 21 8.89 31.11 21.55
CA GLU A 21 10.17 30.96 22.22
C GLU A 21 10.39 29.48 22.57
N VAL A 22 11.08 28.80 21.67
CA VAL A 22 11.52 27.44 21.89
C VAL A 22 12.89 27.48 22.57
N THR A 23 12.99 26.96 23.79
CA THR A 23 14.27 26.83 24.49
C THR A 23 14.96 25.51 24.14
N PRO A 24 16.07 25.53 23.38
CA PRO A 24 16.78 24.31 23.01
C PRO A 24 17.71 23.83 24.14
N GLN A 25 17.73 22.52 24.36
CA GLN A 25 18.77 21.84 25.13
C GLN A 25 19.93 21.48 24.20
N ILE A 26 21.11 22.05 24.44
CA ILE A 26 22.30 21.85 23.62
C ILE A 26 23.30 20.96 24.36
N HIS A 27 23.75 19.91 23.70
CA HIS A 27 24.83 19.03 24.13
C HIS A 27 25.97 19.10 23.13
N GLN A 28 27.20 19.19 23.63
CA GLN A 28 28.40 19.22 22.82
C GLN A 28 29.38 18.14 23.27
N VAL A 29 29.99 17.46 22.31
CA VAL A 29 30.97 16.41 22.55
C VAL A 29 32.18 16.66 21.67
N GLN A 30 33.36 16.71 22.29
CA GLN A 30 34.64 16.75 21.59
C GLN A 30 35.06 15.33 21.21
N ASN A 31 35.26 15.08 19.92
CA ASN A 31 35.68 13.77 19.43
C ASN A 31 37.21 13.65 19.42
N THR A 32 37.72 12.42 19.53
CA THR A 32 39.17 12.11 19.52
C THR A 32 39.86 12.54 18.22
N ASN A 33 39.14 12.53 17.10
CA ASN A 33 39.62 13.05 15.81
C ASN A 33 39.69 14.59 15.76
N GLY A 34 39.40 15.29 16.86
CA GLY A 34 39.41 16.74 17.00
C GLY A 34 38.16 17.45 16.49
N THR A 35 37.17 16.73 15.94
CA THR A 35 35.89 17.33 15.52
C THR A 35 35.00 17.58 16.73
N VAL A 36 34.02 18.48 16.59
CA VAL A 36 33.00 18.72 17.62
C VAL A 36 31.65 18.27 17.09
N THR A 37 30.96 17.42 17.86
CA THR A 37 29.57 17.07 17.64
C THR A 37 28.69 17.95 18.51
N VAL A 38 27.75 18.66 17.90
CA VAL A 38 26.73 19.46 18.58
C VAL A 38 25.38 18.82 18.31
N ALA A 39 24.65 18.51 19.38
CA ALA A 39 23.27 18.02 19.33
C ALA A 39 22.36 19.02 20.03
N SER A 40 21.29 19.43 19.36
CA SER A 40 20.27 20.31 19.91
C SER A 40 18.93 19.59 19.96
N ARG A 41 18.29 19.63 21.12
CA ARG A 41 16.97 19.04 21.37
C ARG A 41 15.99 20.15 21.73
N VAL A 42 14.86 20.13 21.06
CA VAL A 42 13.67 20.91 21.40
C VAL A 42 12.57 19.96 21.83
N THR A 43 11.75 20.41 22.79
CA THR A 43 10.43 19.86 23.08
C THR A 43 9.38 20.91 22.77
N PHE A 44 8.35 20.55 22.00
CA PHE A 44 7.25 21.42 21.59
C PHE A 44 5.94 20.64 21.60
N SER A 45 4.81 21.34 21.56
CA SER A 45 3.48 20.72 21.60
C SER A 45 3.23 19.84 20.37
N ALA A 46 2.52 18.71 20.54
CA ALA A 46 2.09 17.89 19.41
C ALA A 46 1.11 18.61 18.48
N ASN A 47 0.38 19.59 19.02
CA ASN A 47 -0.57 20.41 18.26
C ASN A 47 0.11 21.62 17.61
N HIS A 48 1.45 21.65 17.55
CA HIS A 48 2.15 22.77 16.95
C HIS A 48 1.86 22.83 15.45
N PRO A 49 1.29 23.93 14.94
CA PRO A 49 0.71 23.98 13.59
C PRO A 49 1.77 23.97 12.48
N HIS A 50 3.00 24.35 12.80
CA HIS A 50 4.08 24.52 11.83
C HIS A 50 5.22 23.52 12.03
N ALA A 51 5.96 23.24 10.96
CA ALA A 51 7.19 22.47 11.07
C ALA A 51 8.28 23.35 11.71
N LEU A 52 9.05 22.77 12.64
CA LEU A 52 10.25 23.44 13.12
C LEU A 52 11.38 23.21 12.12
N PHE A 53 12.22 24.22 11.90
CA PHE A 53 13.39 24.07 11.05
C PHE A 53 14.65 24.06 11.90
N CYS A 54 15.44 22.99 11.78
CA CYS A 54 16.80 22.98 12.27
C CYS A 54 17.71 23.64 11.24
N LEU A 55 18.27 24.80 11.58
CA LEU A 55 19.27 25.49 10.80
C LEU A 55 20.65 25.18 11.36
N LEU A 56 21.44 24.50 10.53
CA LEU A 56 22.86 24.24 10.73
C LEU A 56 23.67 25.36 10.07
N ASN A 57 24.49 26.02 10.88
CA ASN A 57 25.44 27.03 10.42
C ASN A 57 26.88 26.55 10.61
N HIS A 58 27.66 26.55 9.53
CA HIS A 58 29.05 26.12 9.51
C HIS A 58 29.82 26.91 8.44
N PRO A 59 31.14 27.17 8.59
CA PRO A 59 31.92 27.91 7.59
C PRO A 59 31.91 27.31 6.19
N GLN A 60 31.75 25.99 6.08
CA GLN A 60 31.66 25.30 4.78
C GLN A 60 30.27 25.39 4.13
N GLY A 61 29.28 25.98 4.82
CA GLY A 61 27.94 26.17 4.29
C GLY A 61 26.84 26.05 5.34
N ARG A 62 25.67 26.58 4.98
CA ARG A 62 24.44 26.47 5.75
C ARG A 62 23.59 25.31 5.23
N LYS A 63 22.97 24.57 6.13
CA LYS A 63 22.00 23.51 5.80
C LYS A 63 20.76 23.69 6.67
N MET A 64 19.59 23.44 6.11
CA MET A 64 18.31 23.52 6.82
C MET A 64 17.55 22.20 6.68
N LYS A 65 16.95 21.72 7.77
CA LYS A 65 16.12 20.51 7.76
C LYS A 65 14.82 20.78 8.50
N ALA A 66 13.70 20.49 7.84
CA ALA A 66 12.39 20.50 8.48
C ALA A 66 12.24 19.31 9.43
N VAL A 67 11.71 19.57 10.61
CA VAL A 67 11.38 18.59 11.65
C VAL A 67 9.89 18.74 11.91
N ARG A 68 9.14 17.74 11.47
CA ARG A 68 7.74 17.59 11.83
C ARG A 68 7.65 16.56 12.94
N LEU A 69 6.73 16.78 13.87
CA LEU A 69 6.30 15.65 14.69
C LEU A 69 5.60 14.71 13.72
N GLU A 70 6.12 13.50 13.55
CA GLU A 70 5.38 12.40 12.97
C GLU A 70 4.22 12.12 13.94
N GLU A 71 3.18 12.94 13.86
CA GLU A 71 1.87 12.57 14.31
C GLU A 71 1.57 11.26 13.58
N GLY A 72 1.03 10.23 14.25
CA GLY A 72 0.70 8.91 13.66
C GLY A 72 -0.31 8.94 12.51
N ARG A 73 -0.46 10.09 11.86
CA ARG A 73 -1.22 10.42 10.68
C ARG A 73 -0.76 9.65 9.45
N GLU A 74 0.51 9.26 9.34
CA GLU A 74 0.90 8.32 8.28
C GLU A 74 0.19 6.97 8.43
N ASP A 75 0.07 6.47 9.66
CA ASP A 75 -0.59 5.20 9.96
C ASP A 75 -2.11 5.31 9.77
N VAL A 76 -2.70 6.42 10.25
CA VAL A 76 -4.14 6.70 10.11
C VAL A 76 -4.53 6.99 8.64
N GLN A 77 -3.72 7.72 7.89
CA GLN A 77 -4.00 8.05 6.49
C GLN A 77 -3.83 6.83 5.58
N LYS A 78 -2.78 6.01 5.79
CA LYS A 78 -2.62 4.73 5.08
C LYS A 78 -3.79 3.80 5.39
N SER A 79 -4.18 3.69 6.66
CA SER A 79 -5.34 2.89 7.09
C SER A 79 -6.65 3.39 6.45
N THR A 80 -6.88 4.70 6.43
CA THR A 80 -8.09 5.30 5.82
C THR A 80 -8.16 5.05 4.31
N VAL A 81 -7.04 5.19 3.59
CA VAL A 81 -7.00 4.92 2.14
C VAL A 81 -7.25 3.44 1.85
N ILE A 82 -6.70 2.53 2.65
CA ILE A 82 -6.92 1.08 2.49
C ILE A 82 -8.39 0.74 2.74
N ILE A 83 -8.97 1.22 3.84
CA ILE A 83 -10.37 0.95 4.21
C ILE A 83 -11.33 1.49 3.14
N THR A 84 -11.11 2.73 2.68
CA THR A 84 -11.94 3.35 1.63
C THR A 84 -11.83 2.64 0.28
N SER A 85 -10.63 2.16 -0.09
CA SER A 85 -10.42 1.35 -1.29
C SER A 85 -11.20 0.03 -1.25
N ILE A 86 -11.18 -0.69 -0.12
CA ILE A 86 -11.92 -1.96 0.04
C ILE A 86 -13.43 -1.72 -0.02
N LEU A 87 -13.93 -0.70 0.69
CA LEU A 87 -15.36 -0.35 0.69
C LEU A 87 -15.88 -0.01 -0.71
N THR A 88 -15.13 0.78 -1.47
CA THR A 88 -15.51 1.17 -2.84
C THR A 88 -15.51 -0.02 -3.79
N ALA A 89 -14.49 -0.89 -3.73
CA ALA A 89 -14.45 -2.11 -4.52
C ALA A 89 -15.62 -3.06 -4.22
N ALA A 90 -15.95 -3.25 -2.94
CA ALA A 90 -17.08 -4.09 -2.52
C ALA A 90 -18.42 -3.58 -3.05
N LEU A 91 -18.66 -2.27 -2.97
CA LEU A 91 -19.88 -1.64 -3.52
C LEU A 91 -19.99 -1.82 -5.03
N LEU A 92 -18.90 -1.63 -5.78
CA LEU A 92 -18.88 -1.84 -7.23
C LEU A 92 -19.21 -3.29 -7.61
N LEU A 93 -18.67 -4.26 -6.89
CA LEU A 93 -18.97 -5.68 -7.11
C LEU A 93 -20.45 -6.00 -6.87
N LEU A 94 -21.04 -5.47 -5.79
CA LEU A 94 -22.48 -5.65 -5.51
C LEU A 94 -23.36 -5.07 -6.61
N VAL A 95 -23.00 -3.88 -7.12
CA VAL A 95 -23.71 -3.25 -8.24
C VAL A 95 -23.61 -4.10 -9.51
N LEU A 96 -22.43 -4.63 -9.84
CA LEU A 96 -22.24 -5.51 -11.00
C LEU A 96 -23.04 -6.81 -10.87
N ILE A 97 -23.05 -7.42 -9.69
CA ILE A 97 -23.85 -8.62 -9.40
C ILE A 97 -25.34 -8.32 -9.57
N TYR A 98 -25.81 -7.20 -9.01
CA TYR A 98 -27.20 -6.76 -9.18
C TYR A 98 -27.57 -6.58 -10.65
N PHE A 99 -26.72 -5.91 -11.44
CA PHE A 99 -26.94 -5.74 -12.88
C PHE A 99 -26.92 -7.08 -13.64
N ALA A 100 -26.03 -8.00 -13.29
CA ALA A 100 -25.97 -9.33 -13.90
C ALA A 100 -27.23 -10.13 -13.59
N MET A 101 -27.70 -10.13 -12.34
CA MET A 101 -28.95 -10.77 -11.93
C MET A 101 -30.15 -10.16 -12.64
N ARG A 102 -30.23 -8.83 -12.72
CA ARG A 102 -31.31 -8.13 -13.45
C ARG A 102 -31.27 -8.40 -14.96
N ARG A 103 -30.09 -8.51 -15.57
CA ARG A 103 -30.00 -8.90 -16.99
C ARG A 103 -30.46 -10.34 -17.20
N ASN A 104 -30.08 -11.25 -16.29
CA ASN A 104 -30.48 -12.65 -16.38
C ASN A 104 -31.98 -12.84 -16.15
N ASN A 105 -32.57 -12.14 -15.17
CA ASN A 105 -34.00 -12.20 -14.92
C ASN A 105 -34.80 -11.64 -16.11
N SER A 106 -34.32 -10.55 -16.73
CA SER A 106 -34.97 -9.94 -17.88
C SER A 106 -34.90 -10.86 -19.08
N ARG A 107 -33.76 -11.54 -19.31
CA ARG A 107 -33.62 -12.54 -20.37
C ARG A 107 -34.55 -13.73 -20.17
N ARG A 108 -34.69 -14.23 -18.94
CA ARG A 108 -35.65 -15.30 -18.61
C ARG A 108 -37.10 -14.85 -18.89
N ASN A 109 -37.48 -13.65 -18.48
CA ASN A 109 -38.83 -13.13 -18.75
C ASN A 109 -39.12 -12.99 -20.26
N THR A 110 -38.14 -12.59 -21.08
CA THR A 110 -38.31 -12.55 -22.55
C THR A 110 -38.48 -13.95 -23.16
N GLN A 111 -37.82 -14.98 -22.60
CA GLN A 111 -37.94 -16.36 -23.08
C GLN A 111 -39.32 -16.98 -22.77
N GLU A 112 -39.90 -16.68 -21.61
CA GLU A 112 -41.25 -17.14 -21.22
C GLU A 112 -42.39 -16.44 -21.99
N THR A 113 -42.10 -15.38 -22.76
CA THR A 113 -43.12 -14.61 -23.52
C THR A 113 -43.29 -15.08 -24.97
N HIS A 114 -42.74 -16.23 -25.36
CA HIS A 114 -43.08 -16.90 -26.63
C HIS A 114 -44.15 -17.98 -26.41
N PRO A 115 -45.43 -17.75 -26.73
CA PRO A 115 -46.42 -18.81 -26.78
C PRO A 115 -46.18 -19.62 -28.06
N SER A 116 -45.85 -20.90 -27.92
CA SER A 116 -45.88 -21.83 -29.05
C SER A 116 -46.70 -23.06 -28.68
N ALA A 117 -47.94 -23.05 -29.13
CA ALA A 117 -48.74 -24.22 -29.45
C ALA A 117 -49.12 -24.12 -30.95
N PRO A 118 -49.50 -25.20 -31.67
CA PRO A 118 -49.73 -26.59 -31.25
C PRO A 118 -48.94 -27.66 -32.07
N ARG A 119 -48.95 -28.89 -31.55
CA ARG A 119 -48.38 -30.12 -32.14
C ARG A 119 -49.08 -30.51 -33.46
N THR A 120 -48.35 -31.13 -34.39
CA THR A 120 -48.82 -32.29 -35.19
C THR A 120 -47.64 -33.03 -35.84
N PRO A 121 -47.77 -34.33 -36.18
CA PRO A 121 -46.70 -35.33 -36.10
C PRO A 121 -46.24 -35.92 -37.45
N ALA A 122 -45.24 -36.83 -37.35
CA ALA A 122 -44.72 -37.78 -38.35
C ALA A 122 -43.65 -37.20 -39.29
N LYS A 123 -42.55 -37.90 -39.62
CA LYS A 123 -42.30 -39.35 -39.73
C LYS A 123 -40.78 -39.61 -39.78
N GLU A 124 -40.31 -40.68 -39.16
CA GLU A 124 -38.92 -41.16 -39.19
C GLU A 124 -38.43 -41.56 -40.60
N THR A 125 -37.15 -41.30 -40.86
CA THR A 125 -36.21 -42.10 -41.67
C THR A 125 -34.83 -41.58 -41.26
N GLY A 126 -33.88 -42.32 -40.70
CA GLY A 126 -33.60 -43.74 -40.84
C GLY A 126 -32.27 -43.90 -41.57
N LEU A 127 -31.18 -43.96 -40.78
CA LEU A 127 -30.01 -44.83 -40.98
C LEU A 127 -28.83 -44.40 -41.91
N GLN A 128 -27.63 -44.65 -41.36
CA GLN A 128 -26.30 -44.92 -41.95
C GLN A 128 -25.26 -43.77 -41.90
N GLN A 129 -24.01 -43.94 -41.47
CA GLN A 129 -23.31 -44.96 -40.67
C GLN A 129 -21.86 -44.49 -40.46
N GLY A 130 -21.28 -44.79 -39.28
CA GLY A 130 -19.86 -45.13 -39.10
C GLY A 130 -18.84 -43.98 -39.15
N LEU A 131 -17.65 -44.07 -38.59
CA LEU A 131 -16.96 -45.10 -37.80
C LEU A 131 -15.60 -44.45 -37.41
N ALA A 132 -15.13 -44.71 -36.19
CA ALA A 132 -13.78 -44.46 -35.60
C ALA A 132 -13.97 -43.81 -34.21
N GLU A 133 -14.34 -44.57 -33.18
CA GLU A 133 -13.52 -45.61 -32.53
C GLU A 133 -12.14 -45.09 -32.10
N ARG A 134 -12.06 -44.58 -30.87
CA ARG A 134 -11.28 -45.14 -29.74
C ARG A 134 -11.31 -44.09 -28.62
N ALA A 135 -11.92 -44.40 -27.47
CA ALA A 135 -11.28 -45.16 -26.39
C ALA A 135 -9.98 -44.46 -25.96
N SER A 136 -9.72 -44.10 -24.71
CA SER A 136 -10.29 -44.40 -23.41
C SER A 136 -9.18 -43.92 -22.46
N LEU A 137 -9.47 -43.26 -21.35
CA LEU A 137 -8.99 -43.71 -20.03
C LEU A 137 -9.32 -42.66 -18.96
N SER A 138 -10.00 -43.19 -17.97
CA SER A 138 -10.20 -42.70 -16.63
C SER A 138 -8.88 -42.60 -15.84
N LEU A 139 -8.88 -41.73 -14.83
CA LEU A 139 -8.08 -41.69 -13.59
C LEU A 139 -6.55 -41.62 -13.69
N HIS A 140 -5.95 -40.57 -13.12
CA HIS A 140 -5.00 -40.67 -12.00
C HIS A 140 -4.49 -39.26 -11.57
N THR A 141 -4.69 -38.88 -10.30
CA THR A 141 -3.69 -38.12 -9.53
C THR A 141 -2.49 -39.05 -9.29
N PRO A 142 -1.23 -38.59 -8.99
CA PRO A 142 -0.88 -37.42 -8.17
C PRO A 142 0.47 -36.72 -8.55
N LYS A 143 0.89 -35.75 -7.71
CA LYS A 143 2.26 -35.58 -7.15
C LYS A 143 2.87 -34.17 -7.29
N ASP A 144 2.77 -33.46 -6.17
CA ASP A 144 3.90 -32.86 -5.42
C ASP A 144 4.97 -32.10 -6.22
N GLN A 145 4.97 -30.78 -6.12
CA GLN A 145 6.15 -29.95 -6.36
C GLN A 145 6.43 -29.08 -5.13
N HIS A 146 7.38 -29.58 -4.36
CA HIS A 146 8.15 -28.87 -3.36
C HIS A 146 8.84 -27.65 -3.99
N ILE A 147 8.48 -26.43 -3.58
CA ILE A 147 9.27 -25.23 -3.88
C ILE A 147 9.99 -24.82 -2.60
N THR A 148 11.29 -25.05 -2.65
CA THR A 148 12.33 -24.64 -1.71
C THR A 148 12.28 -23.14 -1.46
N TYR A 149 12.16 -22.73 -0.19
CA TYR A 149 12.44 -21.36 0.23
C TYR A 149 13.95 -21.20 0.30
N GLN A 150 14.52 -20.33 -0.54
CA GLN A 150 15.88 -19.85 -0.37
C GLN A 150 15.84 -18.59 0.50
N ASN A 151 16.53 -18.67 1.63
CA ASN A 151 16.65 -17.59 2.59
C ASN A 151 17.83 -16.72 2.12
N GLU A 152 17.57 -15.54 1.58
CA GLU A 152 18.63 -14.57 1.36
C GLU A 152 18.98 -13.88 2.69
N VAL A 153 20.19 -14.15 3.16
CA VAL A 153 20.85 -13.50 4.28
C VAL A 153 21.20 -12.08 3.85
N THR A 154 20.52 -11.07 4.40
CA THR A 154 20.99 -9.67 4.29
C THR A 154 21.73 -9.28 5.56
N GLN A 155 23.02 -9.58 5.50
CA GLN A 155 24.17 -8.85 6.04
C GLN A 155 23.89 -7.73 7.07
N THR A 156 24.16 -8.03 8.33
CA THR A 156 24.57 -7.06 9.34
C THR A 156 25.95 -6.50 8.98
N LEU A 157 26.05 -5.20 8.75
CA LEU A 157 27.31 -4.47 8.86
C LEU A 157 27.09 -3.21 9.71
N LEU A 158 27.82 -3.24 10.84
CA LEU A 158 28.12 -2.21 11.84
C LEU A 158 27.05 -1.97 12.92
#